data_AF-A0AAQ3RVN8-F1
#
_entry.id   AF-A0AAQ3RVN8-F1
#
_cell.length_a   1.000
_cell.length_b   1.000
_cell.length_c   1.000
_cell.angle_alpha   90.00
_cell.angle_beta   90.00
_cell.angle_gamma   90.00
#
_symmetry.space_group_name_H-M   'P 1'
#
loop_
_entity.id
_entity.type
_entity.pdbx_description
1 polymer ?
#
loop_
_entity_poly.entity_id
_entity_poly.type
_entity_poly.pdbx_seq_one_letter_code
_entity_poly.pdbx_strand_id
1 'polypeptide(L)'
;MGLQAEPILARLQPVKQSAIINIFVSAIRFSTSSPSPNMNDLKSSAQEQLEYMLTEDDDAPLLTADDNIKVEVKECVNRLFARFIDSVTAFFSGTTESLSEAGNVQLFQSYLTDLSWACQILSKLEIMREFVEYWSDASEKIVKVLEQGSSTTEVIEIKLRAVEVTSKVLEAIGYGTVILPTAKRLQVLKVWLPFVRVTKPLIDSVTTNCENAMLLKLDGEMWQSLESTFVSIILALPSGDQADILTEWLDNEYMQYPDLTEAFEVWCYRSKVAKRRLSLVGDEHAMTNSF
;
A
#
# COMPACT_ATOMS: atom_id res chain seq x y z
N MET A 1 5.85 -47.10 29.85
CA MET A 1 5.89 -45.63 29.59
C MET A 1 4.51 -45.12 29.13
N GLY A 2 3.42 -45.62 29.73
CA GLY A 2 2.04 -45.23 29.43
C GLY A 2 1.51 -44.20 30.45
N LEU A 3 0.45 -43.47 30.06
CA LEU A 3 -0.23 -42.36 30.76
C LEU A 3 0.65 -41.13 31.07
N GLN A 4 1.87 -41.28 31.58
CA GLN A 4 2.75 -40.13 31.83
C GLN A 4 3.33 -39.49 30.56
N ALA A 5 3.41 -40.26 29.47
CA ALA A 5 3.85 -39.77 28.17
C ALA A 5 2.69 -39.17 27.35
N GLU A 6 1.43 -39.41 27.72
CA GLU A 6 0.26 -38.90 26.96
C GLU A 6 0.22 -37.39 26.83
N PRO A 7 0.52 -36.56 27.86
CA PRO A 7 0.55 -35.11 27.70
C PRO A 7 1.65 -34.64 26.74
N ILE A 8 2.73 -35.41 26.60
CA ILE A 8 3.83 -35.13 25.69
C ILE A 8 3.43 -35.55 24.26
N LEU A 9 2.85 -36.73 24.10
CA LEU A 9 2.35 -37.24 22.82
C LEU A 9 1.16 -36.41 22.30
N ALA A 10 0.33 -35.85 23.18
CA ALA A 10 -0.77 -34.95 22.82
C ALA A 10 -0.28 -33.65 22.15
N ARG A 11 0.96 -33.20 22.43
CA ARG A 11 1.57 -32.04 21.75
C ARG A 11 1.92 -32.32 20.29
N LEU A 12 2.04 -33.61 19.94
CA LEU A 12 2.36 -34.06 18.58
C LEU A 12 1.08 -34.39 17.79
N GLN A 13 -0.10 -34.35 18.43
CA GLN A 13 -1.36 -34.57 17.72
C GLN A 13 -1.78 -33.32 16.93
N PRO A 14 -2.40 -33.50 15.75
CA PRO A 14 -2.96 -32.38 15.00
C PRO A 14 -3.95 -31.59 15.86
N VAL A 15 -3.80 -30.27 15.88
CA VAL A 15 -4.69 -29.37 16.61
C VAL A 15 -6.06 -29.37 15.93
N LYS A 16 -7.14 -29.29 16.72
CA LYS A 16 -8.51 -29.17 16.18
C LYS A 16 -8.63 -27.88 15.36
N GLN A 17 -9.19 -27.98 14.16
CA GLN A 17 -9.39 -26.82 13.26
C GLN A 17 -10.11 -25.65 13.94
N SER A 18 -11.13 -25.92 14.76
CA SER A 18 -11.85 -24.87 15.49
C SER A 18 -10.97 -24.11 16.49
N ALA A 19 -9.98 -24.76 17.10
CA ALA A 19 -9.05 -24.09 17.99
C ALA A 19 -8.09 -23.18 17.22
N ILE A 20 -7.63 -23.63 16.04
CA ILE A 20 -6.79 -22.83 15.13
C ILE A 20 -7.55 -21.57 14.69
N ILE A 21 -8.80 -21.70 14.25
CA ILE A 21 -9.65 -20.56 13.85
C ILE A 21 -9.86 -19.60 15.01
N ASN A 22 -10.16 -20.11 16.21
CA ASN A 22 -10.38 -19.25 17.39
C ASN A 22 -9.12 -18.47 17.78
N ILE A 23 -7.94 -19.08 17.70
CA ILE A 23 -6.66 -18.40 17.94
C ILE A 23 -6.43 -17.34 16.86
N PHE A 24 -6.62 -17.68 15.58
CA PHE A 24 -6.46 -16.74 14.47
C PHE A 24 -7.38 -15.51 14.64
N VAL A 25 -8.66 -15.73 14.91
CA VAL A 25 -9.66 -14.66 15.13
C VAL A 25 -9.32 -13.82 16.36
N SER A 26 -8.82 -14.43 17.43
CA SER A 26 -8.43 -13.66 18.62
C SER A 26 -7.18 -12.83 18.36
N ALA A 27 -6.20 -13.39 17.67
CA ALA A 27 -4.96 -12.72 17.30
C ALA A 27 -5.24 -11.57 16.32
N ILE A 28 -6.06 -11.75 15.27
CA ILE A 28 -6.37 -10.66 14.33
C ILE A 28 -7.06 -9.49 15.02
N ARG A 29 -8.00 -9.76 15.93
CA ARG A 29 -8.66 -8.73 16.75
C ARG A 29 -7.67 -7.99 17.63
N PHE A 30 -6.74 -8.71 18.25
CA PHE A 30 -5.70 -8.11 19.09
C PHE A 30 -4.71 -7.28 18.27
N SER A 31 -4.19 -7.82 17.17
CA SER A 31 -3.21 -7.18 16.27
C SER A 31 -3.77 -5.98 15.53
N THR A 32 -5.09 -5.91 15.30
CA THR A 32 -5.73 -4.71 14.75
C THR A 32 -6.21 -3.74 15.83
N SER A 33 -6.13 -4.09 17.12
CA SER A 33 -6.51 -3.19 18.21
C SER A 33 -5.38 -2.20 18.58
N SER A 34 -5.67 -1.30 19.52
CA SER A 34 -4.68 -0.39 20.11
C SER A 34 -4.43 -0.79 21.57
N PRO A 35 -3.68 -1.88 21.83
CA PRO A 35 -3.41 -2.34 23.18
C PRO A 35 -2.47 -1.35 23.90
N SER A 36 -2.35 -1.49 25.23
CA SER A 36 -1.43 -0.66 26.01
C SER A 36 0.02 -0.85 25.56
N PRO A 37 0.91 0.17 25.67
CA PRO A 37 2.30 0.08 25.19
C PRO A 37 3.10 -1.12 25.71
N ASN A 38 2.80 -1.58 26.93
CA ASN A 38 3.44 -2.76 27.54
C ASN A 38 3.16 -4.08 26.81
N MET A 39 2.19 -4.07 25.89
CA MET A 39 1.74 -5.25 25.12
C MET A 39 2.20 -5.18 23.66
N ASN A 40 3.04 -4.20 23.29
CA ASN A 40 3.52 -4.03 21.91
C ASN A 40 4.28 -5.27 21.43
N ASP A 41 5.16 -5.84 22.26
CA ASP A 41 5.91 -7.05 21.89
C ASP A 41 4.98 -8.24 21.61
N LEU A 42 3.91 -8.38 22.41
CA LEU A 42 2.90 -9.42 22.17
C LEU A 42 2.12 -9.15 20.87
N LYS A 43 1.85 -7.88 20.56
CA LYS A 43 1.16 -7.49 19.33
C LYS A 43 2.00 -7.81 18.11
N SER A 44 3.27 -7.43 18.11
CA SER A 44 4.22 -7.76 17.04
C SER A 44 4.37 -9.28 16.89
N SER A 45 4.50 -10.01 17.99
CA SER A 45 4.54 -11.47 17.94
C SER A 45 3.25 -12.06 17.35
N ALA A 46 2.07 -11.55 17.73
CA ALA A 46 0.80 -12.00 17.16
C ALA A 46 0.70 -11.69 15.65
N GLN A 47 1.19 -10.53 15.20
CA GLN A 47 1.27 -10.15 13.79
C GLN A 47 2.14 -11.12 12.99
N GLU A 48 3.35 -11.41 13.48
CA GLU A 48 4.28 -12.38 12.86
C GLU A 48 3.68 -13.79 12.79
N GLN A 49 3.04 -14.26 13.87
CA GLN A 49 2.43 -15.59 13.87
C GLN A 49 1.23 -15.69 12.92
N LEU A 50 0.42 -14.63 12.80
CA LEU A 50 -0.66 -14.57 11.82
C LEU A 50 -0.13 -14.64 10.39
N GLU A 51 0.98 -13.95 10.10
CA GLU A 51 1.62 -14.04 8.80
C GLU A 51 2.11 -15.45 8.51
N TYR A 52 2.78 -16.10 9.48
CA TYR A 52 3.25 -17.47 9.35
C TYR A 52 2.11 -18.46 9.12
N MET A 53 1.01 -18.35 9.86
CA MET A 53 -0.17 -19.21 9.70
C MET A 53 -0.79 -19.17 8.30
N LEU A 54 -0.58 -18.08 7.56
CA LEU A 54 -1.13 -17.85 6.22
C LEU A 54 -0.11 -18.12 5.10
N THR A 55 1.17 -18.28 5.39
CA THR A 55 2.17 -18.52 4.35
C THR A 55 2.11 -19.98 3.90
N GLU A 56 2.11 -20.18 2.58
CA GLU A 56 2.29 -21.49 1.95
C GLU A 56 3.80 -21.66 1.68
N ASP A 57 4.55 -22.10 2.70
CA ASP A 57 5.99 -22.42 2.55
C ASP A 57 6.14 -23.86 1.97
N ASP A 58 6.93 -24.73 2.60
CA ASP A 58 7.03 -26.16 2.24
C ASP A 58 5.83 -26.99 2.71
N ASP A 59 5.00 -26.42 3.60
CA ASP A 59 3.78 -27.02 4.17
C ASP A 59 2.52 -26.33 3.66
N ALA A 60 1.40 -27.06 3.63
CA ALA A 60 0.09 -26.45 3.36
C ALA A 60 -0.27 -25.42 4.45
N PRO A 61 -0.93 -24.30 4.10
CA PRO A 61 -1.28 -23.27 5.08
C PRO A 61 -2.10 -23.87 6.21
N LEU A 62 -1.78 -23.48 7.45
CA LEU A 62 -2.45 -24.02 8.65
C LEU A 62 -3.95 -23.70 8.66
N LEU A 63 -4.33 -22.66 7.92
CA LEU A 63 -5.69 -22.17 7.83
C LEU A 63 -6.10 -22.00 6.36
N THR A 64 -7.10 -22.76 5.92
CA THR A 64 -7.83 -22.44 4.69
C THR A 64 -8.78 -21.28 5.00
N ALA A 65 -8.63 -20.16 4.30
CA ALA A 65 -9.41 -18.96 4.52
C ALA A 65 -10.88 -19.15 4.09
N ASP A 66 -11.70 -19.66 5.00
CA ASP A 66 -13.16 -19.66 4.87
C ASP A 66 -13.71 -18.22 4.84
N ASP A 67 -14.86 -18.03 4.21
CA ASP A 67 -15.50 -16.73 4.02
C ASP A 67 -15.77 -16.03 5.37
N ASN A 68 -16.08 -16.79 6.42
CA ASN A 68 -16.26 -16.25 7.77
C ASN A 68 -15.00 -15.56 8.31
N ILE A 69 -13.83 -16.14 8.03
CA ILE A 69 -12.54 -15.59 8.46
C ILE A 69 -12.23 -14.34 7.66
N LYS A 70 -12.48 -14.36 6.35
CA LYS A 70 -12.32 -13.20 5.48
C LYS A 70 -13.21 -12.03 5.95
N VAL A 71 -14.46 -12.30 6.33
CA VAL A 71 -15.38 -11.28 6.88
C VAL A 71 -14.84 -10.68 8.17
N GLU A 72 -14.42 -11.52 9.13
CA GLU A 72 -13.88 -11.03 10.40
C GLU A 72 -12.61 -10.19 10.22
N VAL A 73 -11.70 -10.62 9.33
CA VAL A 73 -10.47 -9.87 9.01
C VAL A 73 -10.82 -8.51 8.40
N LYS A 74 -11.76 -8.46 7.44
CA LYS A 74 -12.23 -7.21 6.84
C LYS A 74 -12.78 -6.26 7.89
N GLU A 75 -13.65 -6.74 8.78
CA GLU A 75 -14.20 -5.91 9.85
C GLU A 75 -13.11 -5.35 10.78
N CYS A 76 -12.13 -6.18 11.14
CA CYS A 76 -11.00 -5.78 11.97
C CYS A 76 -10.16 -4.68 11.29
N VAL A 77 -9.81 -4.87 10.03
CA VAL A 77 -9.01 -3.90 9.27
C VAL A 77 -9.81 -2.62 8.99
N ASN A 78 -11.11 -2.72 8.70
CA ASN A 78 -11.97 -1.55 8.52
C ASN A 78 -12.07 -0.71 9.80
N ARG A 79 -12.16 -1.34 10.98
CA ARG A 79 -12.11 -0.62 12.27
C ARG A 79 -10.75 0.02 12.55
N LEU A 80 -9.65 -0.60 12.12
CA LEU A 80 -8.31 -0.01 12.19
C LEU A 80 -8.22 1.23 11.28
N PHE A 81 -8.61 1.08 10.02
CA PHE A 81 -8.59 2.15 9.04
C PHE A 81 -9.51 3.32 9.44
N ALA A 82 -10.72 3.05 9.91
CA ALA A 82 -11.65 4.09 10.38
C ALA A 82 -11.02 4.96 11.48
N ARG A 83 -10.38 4.35 12.48
CA ARG A 83 -9.70 5.10 13.56
C ARG A 83 -8.52 5.94 13.05
N PHE A 84 -7.77 5.42 12.09
CA PHE A 84 -6.73 6.20 11.41
C PHE A 84 -7.34 7.41 10.68
N ILE A 85 -8.42 7.21 9.92
CA ILE A 85 -9.10 8.30 9.20
C ILE A 85 -9.74 9.32 10.14
N ASP A 86 -10.29 8.90 11.27
CA ASP A 86 -10.79 9.81 12.30
C ASP A 86 -9.66 10.70 12.84
N SER A 87 -8.48 10.11 13.06
CA SER A 87 -7.28 10.84 13.47
C SER A 87 -6.82 11.84 12.39
N VAL A 88 -6.74 11.41 11.13
CA VAL A 88 -6.47 12.28 9.97
C VAL A 88 -7.51 13.41 9.87
N THR A 89 -8.77 13.12 10.19
CA THR A 89 -9.87 14.09 10.15
C THR A 89 -9.79 15.13 11.25
N ALA A 90 -9.45 14.72 12.47
CA ALA A 90 -9.24 15.64 13.59
C ALA A 90 -8.11 16.63 13.27
N PHE A 91 -7.02 16.13 12.67
CA PHE A 91 -5.93 16.95 12.17
C PHE A 91 -6.34 17.92 11.07
N PHE A 92 -7.00 17.40 10.03
CA PHE A 92 -7.45 18.21 8.90
C PHE A 92 -8.40 19.34 9.31
N SER A 93 -9.20 19.11 10.36
CA SER A 93 -10.17 20.08 10.88
C SER A 93 -9.55 21.11 11.84
N GLY A 94 -8.26 20.99 12.18
CA GLY A 94 -7.58 21.86 13.14
C GLY A 94 -7.93 21.58 14.61
N THR A 95 -8.56 20.44 14.90
CA THR A 95 -8.95 20.05 16.27
C THR A 95 -7.77 19.51 17.08
N THR A 96 -6.65 19.16 16.42
CA THR A 96 -5.43 18.63 17.04
C THR A 96 -4.23 19.52 16.75
N GLU A 97 -3.39 19.77 17.77
CA GLU A 97 -2.22 20.64 17.69
C GLU A 97 -1.02 19.94 17.04
N SER A 98 -0.82 20.18 15.74
CA SER A 98 0.37 19.81 14.94
C SER A 98 0.75 18.32 14.88
N LEU A 99 1.13 17.85 13.68
CA LEU A 99 1.61 16.48 13.48
C LEU A 99 2.93 16.21 14.23
N SER A 100 3.68 17.26 14.54
CA SER A 100 5.01 17.18 15.17
C SER A 100 4.95 16.95 16.69
N GLU A 101 3.78 16.97 17.31
CA GLU A 101 3.63 16.64 18.73
C GLU A 101 3.92 15.14 18.96
N ALA A 102 4.75 14.82 19.95
CA ALA A 102 5.25 13.45 20.18
C ALA A 102 4.13 12.39 20.28
N GLY A 103 2.99 12.72 20.92
CA GLY A 103 1.84 11.82 21.00
C GLY A 103 1.21 11.53 19.64
N ASN A 104 1.13 12.53 18.78
CA ASN A 104 0.54 12.42 17.45
C ASN A 104 1.47 11.69 16.48
N VAL A 105 2.78 11.93 16.58
CA VAL A 105 3.80 11.19 15.84
C VAL A 105 3.65 9.69 16.11
N GLN A 106 3.68 9.30 17.39
CA GLN A 106 3.62 7.89 17.78
C GLN A 106 2.30 7.24 17.36
N LEU A 107 1.19 7.97 17.45
CA LEU A 107 -0.13 7.50 17.02
C LEU A 107 -0.15 7.20 15.50
N PHE A 108 0.31 8.15 14.67
CA PHE A 108 0.34 7.98 13.22
C PHE A 108 1.28 6.86 12.79
N GLN A 109 2.47 6.79 13.39
CA GLN A 109 3.42 5.71 13.13
C GLN A 109 2.82 4.34 13.47
N SER A 110 2.15 4.21 14.63
CA SER A 110 1.48 2.96 15.01
C SER A 110 0.40 2.58 14.00
N TYR A 111 -0.48 3.51 13.61
CA TYR A 111 -1.53 3.20 12.64
C TYR A 111 -0.96 2.78 11.29
N LEU A 112 0.02 3.50 10.75
CA LEU A 112 0.57 3.21 9.44
C LEU A 112 1.36 1.89 9.44
N THR A 113 2.05 1.57 10.54
CA THR A 113 2.72 0.27 10.71
C THR A 113 1.70 -0.87 10.73
N ASP A 114 0.63 -0.74 11.52
CA ASP A 114 -0.44 -1.74 11.58
C ASP A 114 -1.18 -1.89 10.25
N LEU A 115 -1.38 -0.79 9.51
CA LEU A 115 -2.02 -0.80 8.19
C LEU A 115 -1.13 -1.45 7.13
N SER A 116 0.19 -1.19 7.18
CA SER A 116 1.17 -1.83 6.29
C SER A 116 1.17 -3.35 6.49
N TRP A 117 1.18 -3.79 7.75
CA TRP A 117 0.99 -5.20 8.11
C TRP A 117 -0.37 -5.74 7.65
N ALA A 118 -1.46 -5.01 7.88
CA ALA A 118 -2.79 -5.42 7.46
C ALA A 118 -2.88 -5.64 5.93
N CYS A 119 -2.20 -4.82 5.13
CA CYS A 119 -2.10 -5.03 3.68
C CYS A 119 -1.49 -6.38 3.32
N GLN A 120 -0.48 -6.85 4.06
CA GLN A 120 0.11 -8.18 3.83
C GLN A 120 -0.91 -9.29 4.12
N ILE A 121 -1.63 -9.20 5.25
CA ILE A 121 -2.67 -10.18 5.61
C ILE A 121 -3.80 -10.19 4.57
N LEU A 122 -4.29 -9.02 4.18
CA LEU A 122 -5.34 -8.89 3.17
C LEU A 122 -4.90 -9.42 1.80
N SER A 123 -3.62 -9.27 1.45
CA SER A 123 -3.05 -9.79 0.20
C SER A 123 -2.98 -11.31 0.21
N LYS A 124 -2.47 -11.92 1.30
CA LYS A 124 -2.45 -13.39 1.48
C LYS A 124 -3.85 -14.01 1.47
N LEU A 125 -4.86 -13.27 1.92
CA LEU A 125 -6.26 -13.70 1.93
C LEU A 125 -7.04 -13.32 0.66
N GLU A 126 -6.40 -12.65 -0.31
CA GLU A 126 -6.97 -12.18 -1.57
C GLU A 126 -8.22 -11.27 -1.41
N ILE A 127 -8.22 -10.41 -0.38
CA ILE A 127 -9.37 -9.54 -0.02
C ILE A 127 -9.01 -8.05 0.04
N MET A 128 -7.97 -7.64 -0.69
CA MET A 128 -7.47 -6.25 -0.74
C MET A 128 -8.45 -5.21 -1.32
N ARG A 129 -9.45 -5.62 -2.12
CA ARG A 129 -10.30 -4.71 -2.91
C ARG A 129 -10.89 -3.56 -2.10
N GLU A 130 -11.55 -3.88 -0.99
CA GLU A 130 -12.27 -2.91 -0.17
C GLU A 130 -11.31 -1.91 0.49
N PHE A 131 -10.17 -2.40 0.99
CA PHE A 131 -9.12 -1.55 1.55
C PHE A 131 -8.54 -0.59 0.50
N VAL A 132 -8.26 -1.09 -0.71
CA VAL A 132 -7.77 -0.27 -1.83
C VAL A 132 -8.78 0.84 -2.17
N GLU A 133 -10.08 0.54 -2.19
CA GLU A 133 -11.11 1.54 -2.43
C GLU A 133 -11.14 2.62 -1.33
N TYR A 134 -11.11 2.21 -0.06
CA TYR A 134 -11.10 3.14 1.07
C TYR A 134 -9.83 3.99 1.15
N TRP A 135 -8.66 3.41 0.91
CA TRP A 135 -7.40 4.15 0.86
C TRP A 135 -7.41 5.16 -0.28
N SER A 136 -7.88 4.75 -1.47
CA SER A 136 -8.00 5.63 -2.64
C SER A 136 -8.90 6.84 -2.34
N ASP A 137 -10.05 6.61 -1.72
CA ASP A 137 -11.01 7.67 -1.40
C ASP A 137 -10.49 8.64 -0.31
N ALA A 138 -9.66 8.15 0.61
CA ALA A 138 -9.04 8.97 1.66
C ALA A 138 -7.71 9.64 1.26
N SER A 139 -7.09 9.23 0.15
CA SER A 139 -5.71 9.56 -0.23
C SER A 139 -5.43 11.07 -0.23
N GLU A 140 -6.32 11.87 -0.82
CA GLU A 140 -6.14 13.33 -0.89
C GLU A 140 -6.04 13.97 0.50
N LYS A 141 -6.87 13.49 1.43
CA LYS A 141 -6.90 14.01 2.80
C LYS A 141 -5.66 13.59 3.58
N ILE A 142 -5.23 12.34 3.42
CA ILE A 142 -4.02 11.81 4.04
C ILE A 142 -2.81 12.63 3.59
N VAL A 143 -2.62 12.78 2.28
CA VAL A 143 -1.48 13.54 1.72
C VAL A 143 -1.49 15.00 2.20
N LYS A 144 -2.64 15.67 2.21
CA LYS A 144 -2.74 17.05 2.74
C LYS A 144 -2.29 17.18 4.20
N VAL A 145 -2.64 16.22 5.06
CA VAL A 145 -2.19 16.23 6.47
C VAL A 145 -0.68 15.98 6.56
N LEU A 146 -0.13 15.09 5.75
CA LEU A 146 1.29 14.79 5.73
C LEU A 146 2.13 15.95 5.20
N GLU A 147 1.63 16.69 4.21
CA GLU A 147 2.28 17.88 3.64
C GLU A 147 2.32 19.05 4.61
N GLN A 148 1.36 19.17 5.53
CA GLN A 148 1.35 20.18 6.58
C GLN A 148 2.41 19.96 7.67
N GLY A 149 2.95 18.74 7.77
CA GLY A 149 3.96 18.40 8.77
C GLY A 149 5.32 19.05 8.49
N SER A 150 6.03 19.44 9.56
CA SER A 150 7.40 19.97 9.49
C SER A 150 8.38 18.95 8.89
N SER A 151 9.50 19.39 8.34
CA SER A 151 10.59 18.51 7.85
C SER A 151 11.45 17.92 8.98
N THR A 152 10.84 17.57 10.11
CA THR A 152 11.53 16.89 11.22
C THR A 152 11.68 15.41 10.89
N THR A 153 12.70 14.76 11.45
CA THR A 153 13.00 13.34 11.20
C THR A 153 11.80 12.44 11.49
N GLU A 154 11.07 12.70 12.56
CA GLU A 154 9.90 11.92 12.98
C GLU A 154 8.73 12.03 12.00
N VAL A 155 8.50 13.23 11.45
CA VAL A 155 7.46 13.45 10.43
C VAL A 155 7.88 12.82 9.10
N ILE A 156 9.16 12.86 8.76
CA ILE A 156 9.70 12.16 7.58
C ILE A 156 9.49 10.66 7.70
N GLU A 157 9.65 10.08 8.90
CA GLU A 157 9.34 8.67 9.15
C GLU A 157 7.84 8.38 8.95
N ILE A 158 6.94 9.25 9.41
CA ILE A 158 5.49 9.09 9.14
C ILE A 158 5.21 9.11 7.63
N LYS A 159 5.81 10.05 6.90
CA LYS A 159 5.69 10.13 5.44
C LYS A 159 6.15 8.84 4.78
N LEU A 160 7.29 8.29 5.21
CA LEU A 160 7.78 6.99 4.74
C LEU A 160 6.76 5.87 5.01
N ARG A 161 6.25 5.75 6.23
CA ARG A 161 5.24 4.72 6.55
C ARG A 161 3.97 4.86 5.70
N ALA A 162 3.56 6.08 5.36
CA ALA A 162 2.43 6.29 4.45
C ALA A 162 2.75 5.86 3.01
N VAL A 163 3.99 6.06 2.55
CA VAL A 163 4.47 5.54 1.27
C VAL A 163 4.49 4.01 1.26
N GLU A 164 4.90 3.35 2.35
CA GLU A 164 4.87 1.87 2.46
C GLU A 164 3.47 1.30 2.25
N VAL A 165 2.46 1.85 2.96
CA VAL A 165 1.06 1.43 2.80
C VAL A 165 0.58 1.70 1.38
N THR A 166 0.89 2.87 0.84
CA THR A 166 0.52 3.27 -0.53
C THR A 166 1.16 2.36 -1.56
N SER A 167 2.42 1.95 -1.36
CA SER A 167 3.10 1.01 -2.27
C SER A 167 2.32 -0.29 -2.39
N LYS A 168 1.83 -0.84 -1.27
CA LYS A 168 0.99 -2.06 -1.29
C LYS A 168 -0.35 -1.85 -1.98
N VAL A 169 -0.98 -0.69 -1.81
CA VAL A 169 -2.21 -0.33 -2.51
C VAL A 169 -1.98 -0.20 -4.01
N LEU A 170 -0.91 0.49 -4.40
CA LEU A 170 -0.56 0.66 -5.81
C LEU A 170 -0.16 -0.67 -6.44
N GLU A 171 0.62 -1.53 -5.76
CA GLU A 171 1.00 -2.86 -6.26
C GLU A 171 -0.25 -3.68 -6.60
N ALA A 172 -1.25 -3.68 -5.71
CA ALA A 172 -2.51 -4.36 -5.95
C ALA A 172 -3.28 -3.81 -7.17
N ILE A 173 -3.20 -2.50 -7.43
CA ILE A 173 -3.81 -1.87 -8.61
C ILE A 173 -2.99 -2.17 -9.89
N GLY A 174 -1.68 -1.97 -9.83
CA GLY A 174 -0.75 -2.02 -10.96
C GLY A 174 -0.51 -3.43 -11.48
N TYR A 175 -0.56 -4.44 -10.63
CA TYR A 175 -0.48 -5.85 -11.03
C TYR A 175 -1.85 -6.49 -11.29
N GLY A 176 -2.94 -5.72 -11.16
CA GLY A 176 -4.28 -6.16 -11.53
C GLY A 176 -4.98 -7.06 -10.51
N THR A 177 -4.41 -7.27 -9.32
CA THR A 177 -5.07 -7.96 -8.19
C THR A 177 -6.39 -7.26 -7.81
N VAL A 178 -6.41 -5.93 -7.87
CA VAL A 178 -7.59 -5.10 -7.65
C VAL A 178 -7.84 -4.23 -8.89
N ILE A 179 -8.95 -4.50 -9.56
CA ILE A 179 -9.40 -3.71 -10.71
C ILE A 179 -10.22 -2.52 -10.22
N LEU A 180 -9.72 -1.31 -10.49
CA LEU A 180 -10.41 -0.04 -10.26
C LEU A 180 -10.82 0.65 -11.57
N PRO A 181 -11.90 1.45 -11.58
CA PRO A 181 -12.22 2.32 -12.70
C PRO A 181 -11.07 3.26 -13.04
N THR A 182 -10.91 3.57 -14.33
CA THR A 182 -9.86 4.48 -14.84
C THR A 182 -9.80 5.80 -14.09
N ALA A 183 -10.96 6.41 -13.81
CA ALA A 183 -11.02 7.68 -13.08
C ALA A 183 -10.40 7.59 -11.67
N LYS A 184 -10.66 6.49 -10.93
CA LYS A 184 -10.05 6.26 -9.61
C LYS A 184 -8.54 6.00 -9.73
N ARG A 185 -8.10 5.20 -10.71
CA ARG A 185 -6.66 4.96 -10.95
C ARG A 185 -5.92 6.27 -11.23
N LEU A 186 -6.48 7.12 -12.08
CA LEU A 186 -5.93 8.44 -12.39
C LEU A 186 -5.89 9.36 -11.15
N GLN A 187 -6.96 9.41 -10.36
CA GLN A 187 -7.01 10.20 -9.14
C GLN A 187 -5.92 9.80 -8.14
N VAL A 188 -5.77 8.49 -7.88
CA VAL A 188 -4.75 7.97 -6.97
C VAL A 188 -3.35 8.35 -7.45
N LEU A 189 -3.06 8.23 -8.74
CA LEU A 189 -1.78 8.66 -9.31
C LEU A 189 -1.53 10.16 -9.13
N LYS A 190 -2.51 11.01 -9.43
CA LYS A 190 -2.38 12.47 -9.29
C LYS A 190 -2.13 12.92 -7.85
N VAL A 191 -2.54 12.13 -6.87
CA VAL A 191 -2.29 12.40 -5.45
C VAL A 191 -0.92 11.89 -5.00
N TRP A 192 -0.61 10.62 -5.27
CA TRP A 192 0.57 9.98 -4.69
C TRP A 192 1.85 10.20 -5.48
N LEU A 193 1.77 10.36 -6.80
CA LEU A 193 2.96 10.56 -7.65
C LEU A 193 3.73 11.84 -7.28
N PRO A 194 3.09 13.02 -7.12
CA PRO A 194 3.80 14.22 -6.68
C PRO A 194 4.32 14.11 -5.24
N PHE A 195 3.52 13.52 -4.34
CA PHE A 195 3.91 13.35 -2.94
C PHE A 195 5.17 12.49 -2.80
N VAL A 196 5.22 11.36 -3.50
CA VAL A 196 6.36 10.43 -3.50
C VAL A 196 7.61 11.10 -4.07
N ARG A 197 7.46 11.86 -5.17
CA ARG A 197 8.55 12.61 -5.81
C ARG A 197 9.24 13.57 -4.85
N VAL A 198 8.48 14.28 -4.02
CA VAL A 198 9.04 15.19 -3.01
C VAL A 198 9.56 14.45 -1.78
N THR A 199 8.90 13.36 -1.39
CA THR A 199 9.20 12.62 -0.16
C THR A 199 10.50 11.81 -0.25
N LYS A 200 10.79 11.18 -1.40
CA LYS A 200 11.98 10.34 -1.54
C LYS A 200 13.30 11.12 -1.31
N PRO A 201 13.55 12.28 -1.94
CA PRO A 201 14.76 13.07 -1.68
C PRO A 201 14.90 13.49 -0.22
N LEU A 202 13.79 13.79 0.47
CA LEU A 202 13.81 14.11 1.90
C LEU A 202 14.35 12.93 2.72
N ILE A 203 13.88 11.72 2.42
CA ILE A 203 14.34 10.51 3.11
C ILE A 203 15.80 10.20 2.80
N ASP A 204 16.21 10.30 1.53
CA ASP A 204 17.60 10.07 1.10
C ASP A 204 18.56 11.05 1.80
N SER A 205 18.14 12.30 1.99
CA SER A 205 18.91 13.31 2.71
C SER A 205 19.10 12.99 4.21
N VAL A 206 18.06 12.49 4.89
CA VAL A 206 18.14 12.13 6.32
C VAL A 206 19.01 10.89 6.51
N THR A 207 18.85 9.91 5.62
CA THR A 207 19.58 8.63 5.67
C THR A 207 21.08 8.83 5.45
N THR A 208 21.46 9.82 4.64
CA THR A 208 22.87 10.16 4.40
C THR A 208 23.53 10.91 5.58
N ASN A 209 22.73 11.63 6.38
CA ASN A 209 23.23 12.56 7.42
C ASN A 209 23.17 12.01 8.86
N CYS A 210 22.55 10.86 9.12
CA CYS A 210 22.31 10.37 10.48
C CYS A 210 22.83 8.94 10.70
N GLU A 211 23.58 8.68 11.77
CA GLU A 211 24.04 7.32 12.14
C GLU A 211 22.89 6.36 12.49
N ASN A 212 21.70 6.89 12.81
CA ASN A 212 20.44 6.15 12.98
C ASN A 212 19.81 5.68 11.64
N ALA A 213 20.54 5.77 10.53
CA ALA A 213 20.13 5.33 9.20
C ALA A 213 19.66 3.87 9.11
N MET A 214 19.89 3.03 10.13
CA MET A 214 19.38 1.66 10.19
C MET A 214 17.85 1.57 10.29
N LEU A 215 17.18 2.54 10.95
CA LEU A 215 15.71 2.56 11.09
C LEU A 215 14.98 3.07 9.84
N LEU A 216 15.62 4.00 9.11
CA LEU A 216 15.15 4.54 7.84
C LEU A 216 15.78 3.85 6.63
N LYS A 217 16.51 2.74 6.84
CA LYS A 217 17.16 1.97 5.78
C LYS A 217 16.07 1.28 4.97
N LEU A 218 15.55 2.06 4.06
CA LEU A 218 14.58 1.67 3.08
C LEU A 218 15.14 0.53 2.26
N ASP A 219 14.28 -0.43 2.00
CA ASP A 219 14.55 -1.44 1.01
C ASP A 219 14.59 -0.74 -0.35
N GLY A 220 15.77 -0.72 -0.99
CA GLY A 220 15.90 -0.20 -2.36
C GLY A 220 14.94 -0.93 -3.30
N GLU A 221 14.61 -2.19 -2.99
CA GLU A 221 13.60 -2.98 -3.70
C GLU A 221 12.21 -2.35 -3.61
N MET A 222 11.81 -1.78 -2.46
CA MET A 222 10.49 -1.16 -2.31
C MET A 222 10.33 0.05 -3.24
N TRP A 223 11.32 0.95 -3.28
CA TRP A 223 11.25 2.10 -4.19
C TRP A 223 11.24 1.68 -5.67
N GLN A 224 11.99 0.64 -6.03
CA GLN A 224 11.99 0.09 -7.39
C GLN A 224 10.64 -0.57 -7.74
N SER A 225 10.04 -1.31 -6.81
CA SER A 225 8.69 -1.87 -6.93
C SER A 225 7.65 -0.77 -7.11
N LEU A 226 7.72 0.29 -6.31
CA LEU A 226 6.81 1.43 -6.39
C LEU A 226 6.91 2.16 -7.73
N GLU A 227 8.11 2.39 -8.24
CA GLU A 227 8.35 2.98 -9.56
C GLU A 227 7.76 2.11 -10.68
N SER A 228 8.08 0.82 -10.66
CA SER A 228 7.53 -0.17 -11.62
C SER A 228 6.01 -0.19 -11.62
N THR A 229 5.43 -0.07 -10.42
CA THR A 229 3.98 -0.01 -10.24
C THR A 229 3.37 1.27 -10.81
N PHE A 230 4.00 2.43 -10.60
CA PHE A 230 3.57 3.68 -11.23
C PHE A 230 3.56 3.55 -12.76
N VAL A 231 4.65 3.05 -13.35
CA VAL A 231 4.77 2.79 -14.79
C VAL A 231 3.64 1.87 -15.26
N SER A 232 3.40 0.74 -14.58
CA SER A 232 2.34 -0.21 -14.94
C SER A 232 0.95 0.43 -14.95
N ILE A 233 0.60 1.19 -13.91
CA ILE A 233 -0.71 1.85 -13.82
C ILE A 233 -0.86 2.88 -14.95
N ILE A 234 0.17 3.71 -15.19
CA ILE A 234 0.18 4.72 -16.26
C ILE A 234 -0.03 4.05 -17.61
N LEU A 235 0.73 3.00 -17.92
CA LEU A 235 0.64 2.27 -19.19
C LEU A 235 -0.76 1.68 -19.46
N ALA A 236 -1.54 1.44 -18.40
CA ALA A 236 -2.91 0.93 -18.45
C ALA A 236 -3.99 2.04 -18.45
N LEU A 237 -3.63 3.32 -18.46
CA LEU A 237 -4.57 4.43 -18.63
C LEU A 237 -4.89 4.69 -20.12
N PRO A 238 -5.96 5.43 -20.44
CA PRO A 238 -6.16 6.03 -21.75
C PRO A 238 -4.98 6.92 -22.17
N SER A 239 -4.70 6.99 -23.47
CA SER A 239 -3.54 7.73 -24.01
C SER A 239 -3.54 9.23 -23.66
N GLY A 240 -4.72 9.85 -23.53
CA GLY A 240 -4.85 11.26 -23.10
C GLY A 240 -4.38 11.46 -21.66
N ASP A 241 -4.88 10.63 -20.74
CA ASP A 241 -4.49 10.67 -19.33
C ASP A 241 -2.98 10.37 -19.14
N GLN A 242 -2.43 9.45 -19.94
CA GLN A 242 -0.99 9.20 -19.98
C GLN A 242 -0.21 10.45 -20.37
N ALA A 243 -0.65 11.16 -21.42
CA ALA A 243 0.01 12.36 -21.92
C ALA A 243 0.06 13.45 -20.83
N ASP A 244 -1.07 13.70 -20.15
CA ASP A 244 -1.14 14.69 -19.08
C ASP A 244 -0.11 14.42 -17.96
N ILE A 245 -0.04 13.16 -17.49
CA ILE A 245 0.91 12.75 -16.44
C ILE A 245 2.36 12.90 -16.91
N LEU A 246 2.65 12.45 -18.14
CA LEU A 246 4.01 12.49 -18.69
C LEU A 246 4.47 13.92 -18.97
N THR A 247 3.58 14.82 -19.39
CA THR A 247 3.88 16.26 -19.52
C THR A 247 4.22 16.86 -18.17
N GLU A 248 3.43 16.60 -17.12
CA GLU A 248 3.73 17.09 -15.78
C GLU A 248 5.07 16.53 -15.24
N TRP A 249 5.37 15.27 -15.53
CA TRP A 249 6.67 14.66 -15.19
C TRP A 249 7.84 15.33 -15.91
N LEU A 250 7.70 15.64 -17.20
CA LEU A 250 8.73 16.31 -17.99
C LEU A 250 8.95 17.78 -17.60
N ASP A 251 7.91 18.45 -17.11
CA ASP A 251 7.99 19.85 -16.70
C ASP A 251 8.59 20.03 -15.29
N ASN A 252 8.84 18.93 -14.57
CA ASN A 252 9.27 18.96 -13.17
C ASN A 252 10.80 19.03 -13.02
N GLU A 253 11.30 19.87 -12.11
CA GLU A 253 12.74 20.00 -11.81
C GLU A 253 13.34 18.75 -11.12
N TYR A 254 12.50 17.90 -10.52
CA TYR A 254 12.88 16.66 -9.83
C TYR A 254 12.66 15.41 -10.69
N MET A 255 13.21 15.38 -11.91
CA MET A 255 13.10 14.23 -12.84
C MET A 255 13.71 12.91 -12.34
N GLN A 256 14.37 12.89 -11.17
CA GLN A 256 15.14 11.72 -10.73
C GLN A 256 14.29 10.55 -10.26
N TYR A 257 13.10 10.80 -9.69
CA TYR A 257 12.23 9.72 -9.22
C TYR A 257 10.75 10.12 -9.15
N PRO A 258 9.81 9.23 -9.51
CA PRO A 258 10.06 7.97 -10.20
C PRO A 258 10.54 8.20 -11.64
N ASP A 259 11.37 7.30 -12.14
CA ASP A 259 11.75 7.24 -13.55
C ASP A 259 10.55 6.70 -14.36
N LEU A 260 9.96 7.58 -15.17
CA LEU A 260 8.83 7.24 -16.05
C LEU A 260 9.26 7.07 -17.51
N THR A 261 10.57 6.92 -17.77
CA THR A 261 11.12 6.81 -19.13
C THR A 261 10.47 5.67 -19.92
N GLU A 262 10.28 4.49 -19.31
CA GLU A 262 9.60 3.37 -19.99
C GLU A 262 8.18 3.74 -20.43
N ALA A 263 7.38 4.33 -19.52
CA ALA A 263 6.02 4.76 -19.83
C ALA A 263 6.01 5.80 -20.97
N PHE A 264 6.96 6.73 -20.94
CA PHE A 264 7.13 7.76 -21.96
C PHE A 264 7.47 7.17 -23.34
N GLU A 265 8.44 6.26 -23.41
CA GLU A 265 8.86 5.61 -24.66
C GLU A 265 7.72 4.81 -25.28
N VAL A 266 7.02 4.02 -24.46
CA VAL A 266 5.87 3.23 -24.90
C VAL A 266 4.73 4.12 -25.39
N TRP A 267 4.43 5.20 -24.69
CA TRP A 267 3.42 6.18 -25.13
C TRP A 267 3.81 6.80 -26.48
N CYS A 268 5.05 7.24 -26.65
CA CYS A 268 5.56 7.81 -27.90
C CYS A 268 5.41 6.82 -29.07
N TYR A 269 5.81 5.56 -28.86
CA TYR A 269 5.69 4.51 -29.86
C TYR A 269 4.21 4.26 -30.23
N ARG A 270 3.34 4.07 -29.23
CA ARG A 270 1.90 3.81 -29.43
C ARG A 270 1.23 4.96 -30.19
N SER A 271 1.52 6.20 -29.81
CA SER A 271 0.96 7.41 -30.43
C SER A 271 1.43 7.56 -31.89
N LYS A 272 2.70 7.29 -32.19
CA LYS A 272 3.23 7.33 -33.56
C LYS A 272 2.61 6.24 -34.44
N VAL A 273 2.46 5.02 -33.93
CA VAL A 273 1.83 3.92 -34.66
C VAL A 273 0.35 4.20 -34.90
N ALA A 274 -0.37 4.70 -33.90
CA ALA A 274 -1.78 5.07 -34.03
C ALA A 274 -2.00 6.11 -35.14
N LYS A 275 -1.16 7.16 -35.18
CA LYS A 275 -1.22 8.18 -36.25
C LYS A 275 -1.04 7.57 -37.65
N ARG A 276 -0.08 6.65 -37.83
CA ARG A 276 0.15 5.95 -39.12
C ARG A 276 -1.05 5.09 -39.54
N ARG A 277 -1.71 4.43 -38.58
CA ARG A 277 -2.90 3.62 -38.87
C ARG A 277 -4.07 4.50 -39.29
N LEU A 278 -4.26 5.64 -38.62
CA LEU A 278 -5.32 6.59 -38.97
C LEU A 278 -5.12 7.21 -40.36
N SER A 279 -3.88 7.52 -40.76
CA SER A 279 -3.62 8.03 -42.11
C SER A 279 -3.96 7.00 -43.20
N LEU A 280 -3.66 5.72 -42.98
CA LEU A 280 -4.00 4.65 -43.93
C LEU A 280 -5.52 4.48 -44.10
N VAL A 281 -6.28 4.55 -43.01
CA VAL A 281 -7.76 4.49 -43.07
C VAL A 281 -8.35 5.74 -43.76
N GLY A 282 -7.75 6.91 -43.54
CA GLY A 282 -8.14 8.15 -44.24
C GLY A 282 -7.93 8.06 -45.74
N ASP A 283 -6.82 7.47 -46.19
CA ASP A 283 -6.51 7.26 -47.60
C ASP A 283 -7.45 6.22 -48.26
N GLU A 284 -7.82 5.14 -47.54
CA GLU A 284 -8.81 4.16 -48.01
C GLU A 284 -10.23 4.74 -48.13
N HIS A 285 -10.63 5.63 -47.20
CA HIS A 285 -11.91 6.35 -47.30
C HIS A 285 -11.92 7.44 -48.38
N ALA A 286 -10.77 8.05 -48.68
CA ALA A 286 -10.64 8.96 -49.82
C ALA A 286 -10.77 8.22 -51.16
N MET A 287 -10.20 7.01 -51.27
CA MET A 287 -10.28 6.19 -52.49
C MET A 287 -11.65 5.52 -52.72
N THR A 288 -12.45 5.30 -51.66
CA THR A 288 -13.80 4.73 -51.77
C THR A 288 -14.88 5.76 -52.08
N ASN A 289 -14.66 7.04 -51.78
CA ASN A 289 -15.58 8.14 -52.11
C ASN A 289 -15.32 8.80 -53.48
N SER A 290 -14.38 8.26 -54.26
CA SER A 290 -13.99 8.77 -55.59
C SER A 290 -14.53 7.95 -56.77
N PHE A 291 -15.65 7.22 -56.59
CA PHE A 291 -16.38 6.51 -57.65
C PHE A 291 -17.83 6.97 -57.75
#